data_AF-A0A2V6TJL1-F1
#
_entry.id   AF-A0A2V6TJL1-F1
#
_cell.length_a   1.000
_cell.length_b   1.000
_cell.length_c   1.000
_cell.angle_alpha   90.00
_cell.angle_beta   90.00
_cell.angle_gamma   90.00
#
_symmetry.space_group_name_H-M   'P 1'
#
loop_
_entity.id
_entity.type
_entity.pdbx_description
1 polymer ?
#
loop_
_entity_poly.entity_id
_entity_poly.type
_entity_poly.pdbx_seq_one_letter_code
_entity_poly.pdbx_strand_id
1 'polypeptide(L)'
;AIDGHARANTTSIYTAAAIFPMLPERLSTDLTSLNEGEERLALVVDMTVARDGSVTASNVYRAVVHNKAKLAYNSVGAWLEGIAPAPPKVTAVPGLEEQ
;
A
#
# COMPACT_ATOMS: atom_id res chain seq x y z
N ALA A 1 -23.33 -10.82 -7.05
CA ALA A 1 -23.72 -10.20 -5.75
C ALA A 1 -22.72 -9.13 -5.32
N ILE A 2 -21.43 -9.46 -5.13
CA ILE A 2 -20.40 -8.51 -4.63
C ILE A 2 -20.22 -7.30 -5.54
N ASP A 3 -20.07 -7.50 -6.86
CA ASP A 3 -19.96 -6.39 -7.83
C ASP A 3 -21.16 -5.42 -7.76
N GLY A 4 -22.38 -5.96 -7.66
CA GLY A 4 -23.59 -5.14 -7.54
C GLY A 4 -23.62 -4.30 -6.25
N HIS A 5 -23.18 -4.86 -5.13
CA HIS A 5 -23.06 -4.13 -3.86
C HIS A 5 -21.99 -3.03 -3.95
N ALA A 6 -20.80 -3.35 -4.50
CA ALA A 6 -19.74 -2.38 -4.69
C ALA A 6 -20.17 -1.24 -5.62
N ARG A 7 -20.88 -1.55 -6.72
CA ARG A 7 -21.45 -0.57 -7.63
C ARG A 7 -22.49 0.33 -6.94
N ALA A 8 -23.37 -0.25 -6.12
CA ALA A 8 -24.38 0.53 -5.40
C ALA A 8 -23.75 1.49 -4.37
N ASN A 9 -22.73 1.05 -3.64
CA ASN A 9 -22.06 1.88 -2.63
C ASN A 9 -21.05 2.86 -3.25
N THR A 10 -20.46 2.51 -4.40
CA THR A 10 -19.45 3.28 -5.18
C THR A 10 -18.11 3.54 -4.48
N THR A 11 -18.13 3.83 -3.18
CA THR A 11 -16.94 4.14 -2.37
C THR A 11 -17.16 3.71 -0.93
N SER A 12 -16.07 3.51 -0.19
CA SER A 12 -16.13 3.43 1.27
C SER A 12 -16.37 4.81 1.86
N ILE A 13 -17.12 4.90 2.95
CA ILE A 13 -17.37 6.14 3.70
C ILE A 13 -16.69 6.03 5.06
N TYR A 14 -15.81 6.98 5.35
CA TYR A 14 -15.08 7.07 6.61
C TYR A 14 -15.69 8.19 7.46
N THR A 15 -16.43 7.83 8.50
CA THR A 15 -16.97 8.78 9.48
C THR A 15 -16.19 8.69 10.80
N ALA A 16 -16.42 9.63 11.71
CA ALA A 16 -15.80 9.59 13.04
C ALA A 16 -16.24 8.36 13.86
N ALA A 17 -17.47 7.86 13.65
CA ALA A 17 -18.05 6.78 14.44
C ALA A 17 -17.83 5.40 13.82
N ALA A 18 -17.88 5.32 12.50
CA ALA A 18 -17.82 4.05 11.77
C ALA A 18 -17.28 4.20 10.35
N ILE A 19 -16.75 3.09 9.86
CA ILE A 19 -16.37 2.91 8.45
C ILE A 19 -17.47 2.10 7.78
N PHE A 20 -17.99 2.59 6.67
CA PHE A 20 -18.96 1.89 5.82
C PHE A 20 -18.23 1.42 4.56
N PRO A 21 -17.80 0.16 4.49
CA PRO A 21 -16.91 -0.28 3.42
C PRO A 21 -17.68 -0.55 2.12
N MET A 22 -17.06 -0.21 0.98
CA MET A 22 -17.57 -0.57 -0.34
C MET A 22 -17.61 -2.08 -0.58
N LEU A 23 -16.62 -2.78 -0.04
CA LEU A 23 -16.41 -4.22 -0.20
C LEU A 23 -16.61 -4.93 1.14
N PRO A 24 -16.99 -6.22 1.13
CA PRO A 24 -16.96 -7.05 2.33
C PRO A 24 -15.60 -6.97 3.02
N GLU A 25 -15.59 -6.91 4.36
CA GLU A 25 -14.38 -6.72 5.17
C GLU A 25 -13.28 -7.73 4.81
N ARG A 26 -13.63 -9.02 4.70
CA ARG A 26 -12.67 -10.05 4.31
C ARG A 26 -12.00 -9.81 2.96
N LEU A 27 -12.68 -9.13 2.01
CA LEU A 27 -12.03 -8.74 0.77
C LEU A 27 -11.10 -7.54 1.00
N SER A 28 -11.62 -6.47 1.61
CA SER A 28 -10.89 -5.20 1.74
C SER A 28 -9.71 -5.22 2.71
N THR A 29 -9.78 -6.00 3.81
CA THR A 29 -8.78 -6.01 4.88
C THR A 29 -7.85 -7.22 4.84
N ASP A 30 -8.26 -8.30 4.17
CA ASP A 30 -7.49 -9.55 4.09
C ASP A 30 -7.09 -9.86 2.64
N LEU A 31 -8.02 -10.39 1.84
CA LEU A 31 -7.69 -11.04 0.57
C LEU A 31 -7.07 -10.09 -0.47
N THR A 32 -7.52 -8.82 -0.50
CA THR A 32 -7.00 -7.83 -1.45
C THR A 32 -6.12 -6.77 -0.79
N SER A 33 -5.97 -6.81 0.54
CA SER A 33 -5.03 -5.95 1.25
C SER A 33 -3.61 -6.46 1.02
N LEU A 34 -2.66 -5.55 0.77
CA LEU A 34 -1.24 -5.87 0.67
C LEU A 34 -0.64 -6.06 2.08
N ASN A 35 -1.13 -7.08 2.79
CA ASN A 35 -0.71 -7.39 4.16
C ASN A 35 0.78 -7.76 4.22
N GLU A 36 1.42 -7.34 5.30
CA GLU A 36 2.85 -7.58 5.54
C GLU A 36 3.14 -9.07 5.65
N GLY A 37 4.23 -9.51 5.02
CA GLY A 37 4.70 -10.89 5.09
C GLY A 37 3.92 -11.88 4.22
N GLU A 38 2.93 -11.40 3.45
CA GLU A 38 2.06 -12.27 2.67
C GLU A 38 2.21 -12.07 1.16
N GLU A 39 2.04 -13.15 0.41
CA GLU A 39 1.94 -13.10 -1.05
C GLU A 39 0.53 -12.63 -1.45
N ARG A 40 0.48 -11.65 -2.36
CA ARG A 40 -0.76 -11.03 -2.83
C ARG A 40 -0.74 -10.83 -4.33
N LEU A 41 -1.89 -11.03 -4.97
CA LEU A 41 -2.09 -10.67 -6.36
C LEU A 41 -2.22 -9.14 -6.46
N ALA A 42 -1.47 -8.53 -7.37
CA ALA A 42 -1.53 -7.11 -7.62
C ALA A 42 -1.54 -6.80 -9.12
N LEU A 43 -2.15 -5.67 -9.47
CA LEU A 43 -1.89 -4.98 -10.72
C LEU A 43 -0.79 -3.96 -10.44
N VAL A 44 0.38 -4.13 -11.06
CA VAL A 44 1.54 -3.28 -10.88
C VAL A 44 1.58 -2.23 -11.98
N VAL A 45 1.84 -0.98 -11.59
CA VAL A 45 2.23 0.10 -12.50
C VAL A 45 3.71 0.38 -12.24
N ASP A 46 4.56 -0.07 -13.15
CA ASP A 46 6.01 0.15 -13.11
C ASP A 46 6.35 1.40 -13.92
N MET A 47 7.21 2.28 -13.38
CA MET A 47 7.52 3.59 -13.93
C MET A 47 9.00 3.92 -13.77
N THR A 48 9.62 4.42 -14.84
CA THR A 48 10.96 5.02 -14.77
C THR A 48 10.84 6.55 -14.69
N VAL A 49 11.24 7.11 -13.55
CA VAL A 49 11.20 8.55 -13.29
C VAL A 49 12.59 9.14 -13.47
N ALA A 50 12.73 10.13 -14.36
CA ALA A 50 13.97 10.85 -14.58
C ALA A 50 14.24 11.86 -13.45
N ARG A 51 15.48 12.39 -13.40
CA ARG A 51 15.92 13.33 -12.35
C ARG A 51 15.08 14.61 -12.27
N ASP A 52 14.48 15.04 -13.37
CA ASP A 52 13.58 16.20 -13.44
C ASP A 52 12.14 15.89 -13.02
N GLY A 53 11.85 14.64 -12.64
CA GLY A 53 10.52 14.16 -12.27
C GLY A 53 9.67 13.68 -13.44
N SER A 54 10.16 13.72 -14.68
CA SER A 54 9.42 13.22 -15.84
C SER A 54 9.36 11.69 -15.87
N VAL A 55 8.21 11.13 -16.23
CA VAL A 55 8.07 9.67 -16.45
C VAL A 55 8.49 9.35 -17.88
N THR A 56 9.55 8.57 -18.02
CA THR A 56 10.18 8.25 -19.32
C THR A 56 9.74 6.91 -19.89
N ALA A 57 9.29 6.00 -19.02
CA ALA A 57 8.73 4.71 -19.40
C ALA A 57 7.71 4.26 -18.36
N SER A 58 6.70 3.51 -18.80
CA SER A 58 5.75 2.86 -17.91
C SER A 58 5.26 1.52 -18.46
N ASN A 59 4.88 0.61 -17.56
CA ASN A 59 4.29 -0.67 -17.90
C ASN A 59 3.20 -1.04 -16.88
N VAL A 60 2.19 -1.80 -17.32
CA VAL A 60 1.11 -2.30 -16.46
C VAL A 60 1.00 -3.80 -16.63
N TYR A 61 1.14 -4.55 -15.53
CA TYR A 61 1.10 -6.01 -15.56
C TYR A 61 0.59 -6.60 -14.24
N ARG A 62 0.18 -7.87 -14.29
CA ARG A 62 -0.23 -8.63 -13.11
C ARG A 62 0.98 -9.30 -12.48
N ALA A 63 1.06 -9.28 -11.14
CA ALA A 63 2.14 -9.90 -10.40
C ALA A 63 1.65 -10.55 -9.09
N VAL A 64 2.46 -11.46 -8.56
CA VAL A 64 2.44 -11.81 -7.14
C VAL A 64 3.46 -10.91 -6.44
N VAL A 65 3.03 -10.18 -5.43
CA VAL A 65 3.88 -9.28 -4.64
C VAL A 65 3.96 -9.77 -3.20
N HIS A 66 5.06 -9.46 -2.52
CA HIS A 66 5.26 -9.76 -1.11
C HIS A 66 5.59 -8.46 -0.38
N ASN A 67 4.67 -7.96 0.47
CA ASN A 67 4.91 -6.75 1.23
C ASN A 67 5.91 -7.01 2.37
N LYS A 68 7.08 -6.37 2.33
CA LYS A 68 8.14 -6.56 3.32
C LYS A 68 7.90 -5.84 4.63
N ALA A 69 7.20 -4.70 4.61
CA ALA A 69 6.96 -3.90 5.80
C ALA A 69 5.69 -3.02 5.69
N LYS A 70 4.82 -3.10 6.68
CA LYS A 70 3.72 -2.17 6.93
C LYS A 70 4.22 -1.05 7.85
N LEU A 71 4.38 0.13 7.26
CA LEU A 71 4.89 1.32 7.92
C LEU A 71 3.77 2.34 8.17
N ALA A 72 4.02 3.30 9.06
CA ALA A 72 3.11 4.38 9.37
C ALA A 72 3.75 5.73 9.03
N TYR A 73 2.99 6.66 8.47
CA TYR A 73 3.50 7.96 8.03
C TYR A 73 4.27 8.71 9.13
N ASN A 74 3.73 8.75 10.35
CA ASN A 74 4.36 9.49 11.44
C ASN A 74 5.76 8.97 11.78
N SER A 75 5.98 7.65 11.75
CA SER A 75 7.29 7.07 12.06
C SER A 75 8.27 7.18 10.90
N VAL A 76 7.80 7.02 9.66
CA VAL A 76 8.65 7.21 8.46
C VAL A 76 9.04 8.68 8.29
N GLY A 77 8.10 9.61 8.45
CA GLY A 77 8.37 11.05 8.33
C GLY A 77 9.39 11.52 9.36
N ALA A 78 9.20 11.17 10.63
CA ALA A 78 10.15 11.52 11.69
C ALA A 78 11.55 10.93 11.44
N TRP A 79 11.64 9.75 10.83
CA TRP A 79 12.91 9.15 10.42
C TRP A 79 13.59 9.92 9.28
N LEU A 80 12.84 10.20 8.20
CA LEU A 80 13.36 10.92 7.03
C LEU A 80 13.78 12.37 7.36
N GLU A 81 13.14 12.99 8.36
CA GLU A 81 13.49 14.31 8.86
C GLU A 81 14.65 14.30 9.88
N GLY A 82 15.16 13.12 10.26
CA GLY A 82 16.24 12.98 11.24
C GLY A 82 15.82 13.28 12.70
N ILE A 83 14.51 13.30 12.98
CA ILE A 83 13.93 13.57 14.30
C ILE A 83 13.86 12.28 15.14
N ALA A 84 13.72 11.14 14.49
CA ALA A 84 13.62 9.83 15.12
C ALA A 84 14.51 8.78 14.38
N PRO A 85 14.88 7.68 15.03
CA PRO A 85 15.55 6.57 14.35
C PRO A 85 14.61 5.89 13.35
N ALA A 86 15.19 5.09 12.44
CA ALA A 86 14.44 4.26 11.51
C ALA A 86 13.43 3.37 12.25
N PRO A 87 12.20 3.20 11.73
CA PRO A 87 11.23 2.28 12.31
C PRO A 87 11.83 0.86 12.39
N PRO A 88 11.57 0.07 13.45
CA PRO A 88 12.15 -1.27 13.60
C PRO A 88 11.87 -2.22 12.43
N LYS A 89 10.75 -2.00 11.73
CA LYS A 89 10.37 -2.78 10.53
C LYS A 89 11.20 -2.43 9.30
N VAL A 90 11.78 -1.23 9.24
CA VAL A 90 12.73 -0.86 8.20
C VAL A 90 14.06 -1.57 8.46
N THR A 91 14.55 -1.50 9.69
CA THR A 91 15.85 -2.09 10.05
C THR A 91 15.85 -3.63 10.03
N ALA A 92 14.69 -4.25 10.22
CA ALA A 92 14.52 -5.70 10.14
C ALA A 92 14.53 -6.25 8.69
N VAL A 93 14.39 -5.39 7.67
CA VAL A 93 14.35 -5.81 6.26
C VAL A 93 15.66 -5.39 5.58
N PRO A 94 16.52 -6.35 5.19
CA PRO A 94 17.78 -6.03 4.52
C PRO A 94 17.58 -5.19 3.25
N GLY A 95 18.32 -4.08 3.16
CA GLY A 95 18.30 -3.17 2.02
C GLY A 95 17.14 -2.15 1.99
N LEU A 96 16.20 -2.20 2.95
CA LEU A 96 15.08 -1.24 2.98
C LEU A 96 15.50 0.15 3.48
N GLU A 97 16.58 0.25 4.24
CA GLU A 97 17.16 1.54 4.67
C GLU A 97 17.88 2.29 3.54
N GLU A 98 18.26 1.59 2.47
CA GLU A 98 19.09 2.12 1.37
C GLU A 98 18.24 2.60 0.17
N GLN A 99 16.93 2.34 0.17
CA GLN A 99 15.97 2.74 -0.86
C GLN A 99 15.48 4.17 -0.67
#